data_AF-F4L6R1-F1
#
_entry.id   AF-F4L6R1-F1
#
_cell.length_a   1.000
_cell.length_b   1.000
_cell.length_c   1.000
_cell.angle_alpha   90.00
_cell.angle_beta   90.00
_cell.angle_gamma   90.00
#
_symmetry.space_group_name_H-M   'P 1'
#
loop_
_entity.id
_entity.type
_entity.pdbx_description
1 polymer ?
#
loop_
_entity_poly.entity_id
_entity_poly.type
_entity_poly.pdbx_seq_one_letter_code
_entity_poly.pdbx_strand_id
1 'polypeptide(L)'
;MSDKKKHRGRIQAQGDGLEASENWSQDEPLSAQDGLKLLEKLRSKIPEKEAKTREKEFEKAADLIRRAGENGGIDAKFSQTFKTKGTNHVRVDIEILGGRAFVTLRLIVFVLIWLLN
;
A
#
# COMPACT_ATOMS: atom_id res chain seq x y z
N MET A 1 -17.11 -2.05 -20.93
CA MET A 1 -16.11 -1.20 -20.25
C MET A 1 -15.95 -1.78 -18.85
N SER A 2 -14.76 -2.22 -18.42
CA SER A 2 -14.56 -2.63 -17.02
C SER A 2 -14.72 -1.37 -16.16
N ASP A 3 -15.75 -1.31 -15.32
CA ASP A 3 -15.94 -0.21 -14.38
C ASP A 3 -14.74 -0.16 -13.43
N LYS A 4 -13.85 0.83 -13.66
CA LYS A 4 -12.71 1.06 -12.77
C LYS A 4 -13.25 1.44 -11.41
N LYS A 5 -13.04 0.56 -10.44
CA LYS A 5 -13.39 0.78 -9.05
C LYS A 5 -12.74 2.07 -8.52
N LYS A 6 -13.43 2.73 -7.59
CA LYS A 6 -13.10 4.08 -7.11
C LYS A 6 -11.75 4.12 -6.41
N HIS A 7 -11.47 3.16 -5.54
CA HIS A 7 -10.26 3.09 -4.72
C HIS A 7 -9.29 2.09 -5.33
N ARG A 8 -8.14 2.58 -5.81
CA ARG A 8 -7.19 1.74 -6.55
C ARG A 8 -5.76 2.25 -6.47
N GLY A 9 -4.82 1.33 -6.62
CA GLY A 9 -3.40 1.63 -6.57
C GLY A 9 -2.55 0.37 -6.62
N ARG A 10 -1.26 0.53 -6.34
CA ARG A 10 -0.31 -0.58 -6.33
C ARG A 10 0.87 -0.36 -5.38
N ILE A 11 1.45 -1.46 -4.94
CA ILE A 11 2.73 -1.53 -4.25
C ILE A 11 3.67 -2.33 -5.15
N GLN A 12 4.87 -1.82 -5.42
CA GLN A 12 5.80 -2.44 -6.37
C GLN A 12 7.20 -2.60 -5.80
N ALA A 13 7.92 -3.61 -6.28
CA ALA A 13 9.36 -3.77 -6.12
C ALA A 13 10.01 -3.82 -7.50
N GLN A 14 11.00 -2.98 -7.74
CA GLN A 14 11.67 -2.84 -9.05
C GLN A 14 13.19 -2.79 -8.91
N GLY A 15 13.91 -3.01 -10.02
CA GLY A 15 15.37 -2.90 -10.13
C GLY A 15 16.09 -4.24 -10.22
N ASP A 16 17.31 -4.25 -10.76
CA ASP A 16 18.15 -5.46 -10.95
C ASP A 16 17.46 -6.59 -11.72
N GLY A 17 16.66 -6.25 -12.74
CA GLY A 17 15.90 -7.22 -13.53
C GLY A 17 14.64 -7.76 -12.85
N LEU A 18 14.34 -7.30 -11.62
CA LEU A 18 13.10 -7.60 -10.91
C LEU A 18 12.04 -6.54 -11.21
N GLU A 19 10.82 -7.00 -11.51
CA GLU A 19 9.60 -6.20 -11.47
C GLU A 19 8.46 -7.06 -10.88
N ALA A 20 7.95 -6.65 -9.73
CA ALA A 20 6.83 -7.31 -9.06
C ALA A 20 5.87 -6.28 -8.47
N SER A 21 4.58 -6.60 -8.43
CA SER A 21 3.55 -5.70 -7.91
C SER A 21 2.39 -6.43 -7.25
N GLU A 22 1.81 -5.81 -6.23
CA GLU A 22 0.48 -6.08 -5.71
C GLU A 22 -0.43 -4.90 -6.00
N ASN A 23 -1.55 -5.17 -6.69
CA ASN A 23 -2.52 -4.16 -7.08
C ASN A 23 -3.80 -4.29 -6.24
N TRP A 24 -4.49 -3.17 -5.99
CA TRP A 24 -5.85 -3.19 -5.46
C TRP A 24 -6.78 -2.33 -6.32
N SER A 25 -8.05 -2.73 -6.37
CA SER A 25 -9.12 -2.04 -7.10
C SER A 25 -10.46 -2.44 -6.51
N GLN A 26 -11.08 -1.54 -5.74
CA GLN A 26 -12.27 -1.84 -4.94
C GLN A 26 -13.13 -0.58 -4.69
N ASP A 27 -14.39 -0.78 -4.26
CA ASP A 27 -15.35 0.31 -4.05
C ASP A 27 -15.09 1.07 -2.75
N GLU A 28 -14.53 0.41 -1.74
CA GLU A 28 -14.20 1.01 -0.44
C GLU A 28 -12.69 1.31 -0.32
N PRO A 29 -12.28 2.31 0.49
CA PRO A 29 -10.88 2.58 0.76
C PRO A 29 -10.12 1.35 1.28
N LEU A 30 -8.91 1.12 0.77
CA LEU A 30 -8.03 0.06 1.29
C LEU A 30 -7.68 0.37 2.76
N SER A 31 -7.80 -0.61 3.66
CA SER A 31 -7.41 -0.42 5.05
C SER A 31 -5.87 -0.42 5.20
N ALA A 32 -5.35 0.19 6.26
CA ALA A 32 -3.92 0.13 6.57
C ALA A 32 -3.46 -1.32 6.81
N GLN A 33 -4.29 -2.14 7.48
CA GLN A 33 -4.00 -3.54 7.73
C GLN A 33 -3.89 -4.33 6.42
N ASP A 34 -4.82 -4.13 5.49
CA ASP A 34 -4.76 -4.82 4.19
C ASP A 34 -3.62 -4.30 3.32
N GLY A 35 -3.29 -3.01 3.41
CA GLY A 35 -2.08 -2.45 2.82
C GLY A 35 -0.81 -3.16 3.28
N LEU A 36 -0.68 -3.42 4.58
CA LEU A 36 0.45 -4.19 5.14
C LEU A 36 0.46 -5.64 4.64
N LYS A 37 -0.70 -6.29 4.53
CA LYS A 37 -0.80 -7.64 3.95
C LYS A 37 -0.36 -7.66 2.48
N LEU A 38 -0.73 -6.66 1.68
CA LEU A 38 -0.27 -6.55 0.30
C LEU A 38 1.25 -6.33 0.23
N LEU A 39 1.81 -5.53 1.13
CA LEU A 39 3.26 -5.31 1.21
C LEU A 39 4.00 -6.62 1.55
N GLU A 40 3.50 -7.40 2.49
CA GLU A 40 4.09 -8.70 2.86
C GLU A 40 3.92 -9.75 1.76
N LYS A 41 2.77 -9.74 1.08
CA LYS A 41 2.53 -10.57 -0.10
C LYS A 41 3.51 -10.23 -1.24
N LEU A 42 3.81 -8.96 -1.45
CA LEU A 42 4.85 -8.54 -2.38
C LEU A 42 6.24 -9.04 -1.94
N ARG A 43 6.60 -8.88 -0.66
CA ARG A 43 7.89 -9.33 -0.11
C ARG A 43 8.10 -10.85 -0.29
N SER A 44 7.06 -11.64 -0.05
CA SER A 44 7.08 -13.11 -0.21
C SER A 44 7.04 -13.59 -1.66
N LYS A 45 6.62 -12.76 -2.62
CA LYS A 45 6.60 -13.09 -4.05
C LYS A 45 7.96 -13.00 -4.73
N ILE A 46 8.90 -12.26 -4.15
CA ILE A 46 10.21 -12.04 -4.74
C ILE A 46 11.25 -12.95 -4.07
N PRO A 47 12.36 -13.29 -4.74
CA PRO A 47 13.42 -14.10 -4.13
C PRO A 47 13.90 -13.50 -2.81
N GLU A 48 14.19 -14.34 -1.81
CA GLU A 48 14.58 -13.88 -0.47
C GLU A 48 15.78 -12.91 -0.51
N LYS A 49 16.74 -13.17 -1.40
CA LYS A 49 17.88 -12.28 -1.63
C LYS A 49 17.43 -10.88 -2.09
N GLU A 50 16.47 -10.81 -3.01
CA GLU A 50 15.90 -9.55 -3.51
C GLU A 50 15.08 -8.82 -2.44
N ALA A 51 14.35 -9.57 -1.61
CA ALA A 51 13.64 -9.03 -0.45
C ALA A 51 14.61 -8.42 0.57
N LYS A 52 15.72 -9.11 0.86
CA LYS A 52 16.76 -8.64 1.78
C LYS A 52 17.47 -7.39 1.27
N THR A 53 17.75 -7.29 -0.03
CA THR A 53 18.31 -6.07 -0.65
C THR A 53 17.42 -4.85 -0.41
N ARG A 54 16.09 -5.05 -0.34
CA ARG A 54 15.07 -3.99 -0.16
C ARG A 54 14.53 -3.89 1.26
N GLU A 55 15.15 -4.53 2.24
CA GLU A 55 14.58 -4.68 3.58
C GLU A 55 14.20 -3.33 4.22
N LYS A 56 15.12 -2.36 4.18
CA LYS A 56 14.88 -1.00 4.69
C LYS A 56 13.80 -0.25 3.92
N GLU A 57 13.64 -0.55 2.63
CA GLU A 57 12.63 0.07 1.79
C GLU A 57 11.25 -0.52 2.08
N PHE A 58 11.15 -1.82 2.35
CA PHE A 58 9.94 -2.46 2.87
C PHE A 58 9.55 -1.91 4.25
N GLU A 59 10.52 -1.70 5.15
CA GLU A 59 10.25 -1.09 6.47
C GLU A 59 9.68 0.32 6.35
N LYS A 60 10.31 1.20 5.54
CA LYS A 60 9.80 2.56 5.30
C LYS A 60 8.42 2.56 4.67
N ALA A 61 8.16 1.64 3.73
CA ALA A 61 6.86 1.46 3.12
C ALA A 61 5.80 1.05 4.16
N ALA A 62 6.13 0.12 5.06
CA ALA A 62 5.26 -0.27 6.15
C ALA A 62 4.97 0.90 7.10
N ASP A 63 5.99 1.70 7.45
CA ASP A 63 5.83 2.88 8.31
C ASP A 63 4.99 3.98 7.67
N LEU A 64 5.08 4.17 6.35
CA LEU A 64 4.16 5.04 5.62
C LEU A 64 2.72 4.56 5.77
N ILE A 65 2.46 3.27 5.57
CA ILE A 65 1.12 2.69 5.65
C ILE A 65 0.54 2.80 7.06
N ARG A 66 1.34 2.54 8.10
CA ARG A 66 0.90 2.68 9.51
C ARG A 66 0.53 4.13 9.84
N ARG A 67 1.42 5.07 9.56
CA ARG A 67 1.16 6.50 9.80
C ARG A 67 -0.01 7.01 8.97
N ALA A 68 -0.19 6.52 7.75
CA ALA A 68 -1.38 6.84 6.96
C ALA A 68 -2.65 6.41 7.70
N GLY A 69 -2.70 5.18 8.22
CA GLY A 69 -3.79 4.68 9.05
C GLY A 69 -4.10 5.63 10.22
N GLU A 70 -3.10 5.98 11.00
CA GLU A 70 -3.20 6.88 12.16
C GLU A 70 -3.74 8.27 11.79
N ASN A 71 -3.43 8.74 10.58
CA ASN A 71 -3.81 10.06 10.07
C ASN A 71 -5.05 10.06 9.15
N GLY A 72 -5.80 8.95 9.10
CA GLY A 72 -7.07 8.87 8.35
C GLY A 72 -6.95 8.48 6.87
N GLY A 73 -5.80 7.99 6.45
CA GLY A 73 -5.49 7.51 5.10
C GLY A 73 -4.76 8.55 4.24
N ILE A 74 -4.54 8.18 2.97
CA ILE A 74 -3.93 9.05 1.95
C ILE A 74 -4.84 9.09 0.73
N ASP A 75 -5.13 10.30 0.24
CA ASP A 75 -5.91 10.54 -0.98
C ASP A 75 -5.09 10.38 -2.25
N ALA A 76 -5.75 9.95 -3.32
CA ALA A 76 -5.20 10.00 -4.67
C ALA A 76 -5.17 11.44 -5.21
N LYS A 77 -4.22 11.81 -6.06
CA LYS A 77 -3.10 11.00 -6.53
C LYS A 77 -1.93 11.10 -5.55
N PHE A 78 -1.33 9.98 -5.21
CA PHE A 78 -0.14 9.92 -4.36
C PHE A 78 0.84 8.89 -4.89
N SER A 79 2.14 9.20 -4.81
CA SER A 79 3.22 8.31 -5.16
C SER A 79 4.40 8.54 -4.22
N GLN A 80 4.92 7.48 -3.63
CA GLN A 80 6.15 7.50 -2.84
C GLN A 80 7.07 6.37 -3.27
N THR A 81 8.31 6.74 -3.57
CA THR A 81 9.39 5.80 -3.91
C THR A 81 10.38 5.71 -2.75
N PHE A 82 10.77 4.50 -2.39
CA PHE A 82 11.83 4.21 -1.43
C PHE A 82 12.97 3.52 -2.17
N LYS A 83 14.08 4.23 -2.41
CA LYS A 83 15.25 3.70 -3.13
C LYS A 83 16.25 3.05 -2.17
N THR A 84 16.81 1.93 -2.56
CA THR A 84 17.90 1.27 -1.85
C THR A 84 19.20 2.07 -2.00
N LYS A 85 19.86 2.37 -0.88
CA LYS A 85 21.08 3.19 -0.83
C LYS A 85 22.17 2.62 -1.74
N GLY A 86 22.81 3.49 -2.52
CA GLY A 86 23.88 3.10 -3.45
C GLY A 86 23.38 2.61 -4.80
N THR A 87 22.07 2.59 -5.03
CA THR A 87 21.45 2.29 -6.32
C THR A 87 20.45 3.37 -6.68
N ASN A 88 20.18 3.56 -7.98
CA ASN A 88 19.16 4.51 -8.44
C ASN A 88 17.88 3.81 -8.92
N HIS A 89 17.93 2.50 -9.11
CA HIS A 89 16.93 1.69 -9.79
C HIS A 89 16.31 0.60 -8.90
N VAL A 90 16.99 0.17 -7.82
CA VAL A 90 16.41 -0.77 -6.84
C VAL A 90 15.54 0.00 -5.86
N ARG A 91 14.25 -0.34 -5.83
CA ARG A 91 13.26 0.43 -5.08
C ARG A 91 12.03 -0.37 -4.70
N VAL A 92 11.30 0.17 -3.73
CA VAL A 92 9.90 -0.16 -3.42
C VAL A 92 9.06 1.09 -3.62
N ASP A 93 7.94 0.96 -4.34
CA ASP A 93 7.03 2.05 -4.65
C ASP A 93 5.64 1.81 -4.06
N ILE A 94 4.98 2.87 -3.60
CA ILE A 94 3.56 2.89 -3.24
C ILE A 94 2.88 3.96 -4.08
N GLU A 95 1.81 3.58 -4.79
CA GLU A 95 1.01 4.49 -5.62
C GLU A 95 -0.47 4.34 -5.34
N ILE A 96 -1.13 5.46 -5.08
CA ILE A 96 -2.58 5.57 -4.94
C ILE A 96 -3.11 6.30 -6.18
N LEU A 97 -3.74 5.52 -7.08
CA LEU A 97 -4.14 5.96 -8.41
C LEU A 97 -5.56 6.54 -8.45
N GLY A 98 -6.39 6.22 -7.46
CA GLY A 98 -7.76 6.72 -7.35
C GLY A 98 -8.33 6.51 -5.95
N GLY A 99 -9.21 7.42 -5.53
CA GLY A 99 -9.88 7.36 -4.23
C GLY A 99 -8.94 7.69 -3.07
N ARG A 100 -8.98 6.84 -2.05
CA ARG A 100 -8.21 6.91 -0.79
C ARG A 100 -7.75 5.52 -0.40
N ALA A 101 -6.59 5.41 0.25
CA ALA A 101 -6.07 4.14 0.76
C ALA A 101 -5.46 4.30 2.16
N PHE A 102 -5.15 3.16 2.77
CA PHE A 102 -4.57 2.99 4.09
C PHE A 102 -5.37 3.67 5.22
N VAL A 103 -6.70 3.58 5.16
CA VAL A 103 -7.55 4.09 6.25
C VAL A 103 -7.45 3.16 7.47
N THR A 104 -7.52 3.71 8.67
CA THR A 104 -7.85 2.89 9.84
C THR A 104 -9.28 2.38 9.67
N LEU A 105 -9.52 1.10 9.98
CA LEU A 105 -10.86 0.55 10.14
C LEU A 105 -11.53 1.25 11.32
N ARG A 106 -12.03 2.48 11.11
CA ARG A 106 -13.02 3.07 11.99
C ARG A 106 -14.30 2.33 11.68
N LEU A 107 -14.51 1.31 12.50
CA LEU A 107 -15.71 0.53 12.63
C LEU A 107 -16.94 1.31 12.16
N ILE A 108 -17.65 0.67 11.24
CA ILE A 108 -19.07 0.83 10.92
C ILE A 108 -19.97 0.89 12.19
N VAL A 109 -19.42 0.66 13.38
CA VAL A 109 -20.08 0.75 14.70
C VAL A 109 -20.68 2.12 14.98
N PHE A 110 -20.14 3.25 14.51
CA PHE A 110 -20.79 4.55 14.78
C PHE A 110 -22.16 4.71 14.10
N VAL A 111 -22.38 4.07 12.94
CA VAL A 111 -23.70 4.10 12.27
C VAL A 111 -24.69 3.19 13.01
N LEU A 112 -24.23 2.06 13.56
CA LEU A 112 -25.09 1.13 14.30
C LEU A 112 -25.45 1.63 15.71
N ILE A 113 -24.54 2.33 16.41
CA ILE A 113 -24.84 2.91 17.73
C ILE A 113 -25.79 4.12 17.61
N TRP A 114 -25.75 4.87 16.50
CA TRP A 114 -26.66 6.00 16.27
C TRP A 114 -28.05 5.58 15.76
N LEU A 115 -28.18 4.37 15.18
CA LEU A 115 -29.47 3.80 14.76
C LEU A 115 -30.19 2.99 15.86
N LEU A 116 -29.55 2.80 17.02
CA LEU A 116 -30.08 2.03 18.16
C LEU A 116 -30.31 2.89 19.41
N ASN A 117 -30.14 4.22 19.33
CA ASN A 117 -30.49 5.18 20.38
C ASN A 117 -31.50 6.20 19.86
#